data_AF-A0A2E0L1G0-F1
#
_entry.id   AF-A0A2E0L1G0-F1
#
_cell.length_a   1.000
_cell.length_b   1.000
_cell.length_c   1.000
_cell.angle_alpha   90.00
_cell.angle_beta   90.00
_cell.angle_gamma   90.00
#
_symmetry.space_group_name_H-M   'P 1'
#
loop_
_entity.id
_entity.type
_entity.pdbx_description
1 polymer ?
#
loop_
_entity_poly.entity_id
_entity_poly.type
_entity_poly.pdbx_seq_one_letter_code
_entity_poly.pdbx_strand_id
1 'polypeptide(L)'
;MTDNHWSKLPPGPQLRRIIAERLGWHMRKIPVGHEGIAYDYLIYDNNDRFIYQREAKPDELENEATIIDQTWMAAVQDDECPPWDEDLSEALDLAYGMEREIWQENGTVYAWVKSTDYTAEADTEPLAVVRAWLAATADDPAYFH
;
A
#
# COMPACT_ATOMS: atom_id res chain seq x y z
N MET A 1 -18.18 6.42 17.37
CA MET A 1 -17.83 6.29 15.95
C MET A 1 -16.68 7.22 15.68
N THR A 2 -15.45 6.70 15.84
CA THR A 2 -14.22 7.41 15.46
C THR A 2 -14.29 7.70 13.96
N ASP A 3 -14.02 8.95 13.57
CA ASP A 3 -13.98 9.37 12.17
C ASP A 3 -12.83 8.60 11.51
N ASN A 4 -13.18 7.49 10.88
CA ASN A 4 -12.22 6.54 10.38
C ASN A 4 -11.71 7.03 9.03
N HIS A 5 -10.67 7.88 9.04
CA HIS A 5 -10.10 8.47 7.82
C HIS A 5 -9.78 7.44 6.71
N TRP A 6 -9.56 6.17 7.07
CA TRP A 6 -9.39 5.05 6.15
C TRP A 6 -10.59 4.85 5.21
N SER A 7 -11.83 5.10 5.66
CA SER A 7 -13.05 4.89 4.85
C SER A 7 -13.21 5.87 3.68
N LYS A 8 -12.40 6.93 3.63
CA LYS A 8 -12.49 8.00 2.62
C LYS A 8 -11.30 8.03 1.66
N LEU A 9 -10.36 7.09 1.77
CA LEU A 9 -9.16 7.09 0.93
C LEU A 9 -9.51 6.78 -0.53
N PRO A 10 -9.18 7.66 -1.50
CA PRO A 10 -9.43 7.38 -2.91
C PRO A 10 -8.56 6.22 -3.40
N PRO A 11 -9.00 5.47 -4.44
CA PRO A 11 -8.14 4.50 -5.10
C PRO A 11 -6.94 5.19 -5.77
N GLY A 12 -5.90 4.41 -6.07
CA GLY A 12 -4.73 4.84 -6.82
C GLY A 12 -3.40 4.66 -6.06
N PRO A 13 -2.31 5.20 -6.61
CA PRO A 13 -0.94 4.91 -6.17
C PRO A 13 -0.68 5.17 -4.69
N GLN A 14 -1.27 6.23 -4.13
CA GLN A 14 -1.06 6.54 -2.71
C GLN A 14 -1.76 5.56 -1.77
N LEU A 15 -2.93 5.04 -2.15
CA LEU A 15 -3.57 3.97 -1.39
C LEU A 15 -2.72 2.70 -1.45
N ARG A 16 -2.19 2.35 -2.63
CA ARG A 16 -1.28 1.20 -2.79
C ARG A 16 -0.01 1.35 -1.98
N ARG A 17 0.58 2.55 -1.92
CA ARG A 17 1.73 2.84 -1.05
C ARG A 17 1.41 2.58 0.41
N ILE A 18 0.27 3.05 0.91
CA ILE A 18 -0.15 2.79 2.30
C ILE A 18 -0.30 1.29 2.57
N ILE A 19 -0.88 0.54 1.63
CA ILE A 19 -1.01 -0.92 1.74
C ILE A 19 0.37 -1.57 1.74
N ALA A 20 1.24 -1.23 0.80
CA ALA A 20 2.60 -1.74 0.69
C ALA A 20 3.41 -1.49 1.98
N GLU A 21 3.40 -0.27 2.51
CA GLU A 21 4.04 0.08 3.77
C GLU A 21 3.46 -0.74 4.93
N ARG A 22 2.14 -0.98 4.96
CA ARG A 22 1.47 -1.83 5.96
C ARG A 22 1.83 -3.31 5.82
N LEU A 23 2.12 -3.78 4.61
CA LEU A 23 2.61 -5.13 4.34
C LEU A 23 4.12 -5.28 4.61
N GLY A 24 4.78 -4.25 5.12
CA GLY A 24 6.19 -4.27 5.48
C GLY A 24 7.13 -3.98 4.30
N TRP A 25 6.62 -3.41 3.21
CA TRP A 25 7.50 -2.92 2.17
C TRP A 25 8.35 -1.77 2.71
N HIS A 26 9.63 -1.79 2.38
CA HIS A 26 10.55 -0.78 2.83
C HIS A 26 11.61 -0.48 1.77
N MET A 27 12.15 0.72 1.84
CA MET A 27 13.12 1.23 0.88
C MET A 27 14.49 1.33 1.53
N ARG A 28 15.52 0.92 0.79
CA ARG A 28 16.92 1.00 1.18
C ARG A 28 17.70 1.84 0.17
N LYS A 29 18.46 2.80 0.69
CA LYS A 29 19.43 3.61 -0.06
C LYS A 29 20.83 3.01 0.08
N ILE A 30 21.49 2.69 -1.04
CA ILE A 30 22.81 2.04 -1.06
C ILE A 30 23.80 2.91 -1.85
N PRO A 31 24.96 3.31 -1.28
CA PRO A 31 26.00 4.01 -2.04
C PRO A 31 26.70 3.03 -3.00
N VAL A 32 26.75 3.36 -4.28
CA VAL A 32 27.24 2.44 -5.33
C VAL A 32 28.67 2.74 -5.80
N GLY A 33 29.12 4.00 -5.67
CA GLY A 33 30.51 4.40 -5.93
C GLY A 33 31.01 4.21 -7.37
N HIS A 34 30.11 3.98 -8.34
CA HIS A 34 30.42 3.85 -9.76
C HIS A 34 30.31 5.19 -10.48
N GLU A 35 31.02 5.35 -11.61
CA GLU A 35 31.05 6.61 -12.36
C GLU A 35 29.64 7.03 -12.81
N GLY A 36 29.16 8.15 -12.26
CA GLY A 36 27.89 8.77 -12.63
C GLY A 36 26.69 8.39 -11.76
N ILE A 37 26.79 7.41 -10.86
CA ILE A 37 25.71 7.01 -9.95
C ILE A 37 26.17 7.17 -8.50
N ALA A 38 25.42 7.93 -7.72
CA ALA A 38 25.71 8.14 -6.31
C ALA A 38 25.07 7.07 -5.44
N TYR A 39 23.80 6.73 -5.70
CA TYR A 39 23.02 5.80 -4.89
C TYR A 39 22.07 4.93 -5.71
N ASP A 40 21.78 3.75 -5.18
CA ASP A 40 20.63 2.92 -5.55
C ASP A 40 19.55 3.01 -4.47
N TYR A 41 18.32 3.29 -4.88
CA TYR A 41 17.13 3.15 -4.04
C TYR A 41 16.42 1.86 -4.42
N LEU A 42 16.34 0.94 -3.47
CA LEU A 42 15.79 -0.40 -3.65
C LEU A 42 14.56 -0.56 -2.76
N ILE A 43 13.46 -1.07 -3.28
CA ILE A 43 12.26 -1.41 -2.50
C ILE A 43 12.16 -2.93 -2.41
N TYR A 44 11.93 -3.41 -1.20
CA TYR A 44 11.75 -4.81 -0.87
C TYR A 44 10.45 -5.01 -0.09
N ASP A 45 9.85 -6.18 -0.21
CA ASP A 45 8.75 -6.60 0.68
C ASP A 45 9.27 -7.24 1.98
N ASN A 46 8.34 -7.66 2.85
CA ASN A 46 8.65 -8.28 4.14
C ASN A 46 9.31 -9.67 4.04
N ASN A 47 9.38 -10.27 2.84
CA ASN A 47 10.07 -11.52 2.59
C ASN A 47 11.45 -11.30 1.93
N ASP A 48 11.98 -10.08 2.01
CA ASP A 48 13.21 -9.64 1.33
C ASP A 48 13.16 -9.79 -0.20
N ARG A 49 11.96 -9.94 -0.79
CA ARG A 49 11.84 -9.99 -2.25
C ARG A 49 12.01 -8.60 -2.80
N PHE A 50 12.89 -8.49 -3.80
CA PHE A 50 13.10 -7.26 -4.55
C PHE A 50 11.87 -6.90 -5.37
N ILE A 51 11.40 -5.66 -5.23
CA ILE A 51 10.25 -5.12 -5.98
C ILE A 51 10.74 -4.16 -7.06
N TYR A 52 11.56 -3.18 -6.69
CA TYR A 52 11.90 -2.08 -7.60
C TYR A 52 13.26 -1.46 -7.27
N GLN A 53 13.97 -1.00 -8.31
CA GLN A 53 15.25 -0.28 -8.20
C GLN A 53 15.18 1.03 -8.98
N ARG A 54 15.71 2.08 -8.36
CA ARG A 54 16.06 3.31 -9.05
C ARG A 54 17.49 3.72 -8.72
N GLU A 55 18.28 3.89 -9.77
CA GLU A 55 19.59 4.54 -9.68
C GLU A 55 19.41 6.06 -9.61
N ALA A 56 20.18 6.73 -8.75
CA ALA A 56 20.17 8.17 -8.58
C ALA A 56 21.55 8.77 -8.85
N LYS A 57 21.58 9.75 -9.75
CA LYS A 57 22.78 10.51 -10.11
C LYS A 57 23.04 11.63 -9.11
N PRO A 58 24.29 12.12 -9.00
CA PRO A 58 24.64 13.18 -8.04
C PRO A 58 23.79 14.45 -8.15
N ASP A 59 23.41 14.85 -9.36
CA ASP A 59 22.59 16.03 -9.65
C ASP A 59 21.13 15.88 -9.22
N GLU A 60 20.59 14.67 -9.22
CA GLU A 60 19.23 14.41 -8.72
C GLU A 60 19.12 14.60 -7.20
N LEU A 61 20.22 14.41 -6.47
CA LEU A 61 20.25 14.42 -5.01
C LEU A 61 20.02 15.80 -4.39
N GLU A 62 19.97 16.87 -5.18
CA GLU A 62 19.58 18.20 -4.71
C GLU A 62 18.20 18.20 -4.04
N ASN A 63 17.32 17.26 -4.45
CA ASN A 63 16.03 17.04 -3.81
C ASN A 63 15.76 15.54 -3.56
N GLU A 64 16.49 14.99 -2.60
CA GLU A 64 16.37 13.58 -2.20
C GLU A 64 14.93 13.17 -1.82
N ALA A 65 14.16 14.05 -1.17
CA ALA A 65 12.77 13.75 -0.81
C ALA A 65 11.89 13.47 -2.05
N THR A 66 12.11 14.22 -3.13
CA THR A 66 11.42 13.98 -4.41
C THR A 66 11.85 12.68 -5.06
N ILE A 67 13.13 12.30 -5.00
CA ILE A 67 13.57 10.98 -5.50
C ILE A 67 12.86 9.86 -4.75
N ILE A 68 12.84 9.95 -3.42
CA ILE A 68 12.20 8.94 -2.56
C ILE A 68 10.73 8.77 -2.93
N ASP A 69 9.99 9.88 -3.03
CA ASP A 69 8.57 9.84 -3.37
C ASP A 69 8.34 9.27 -4.78
N GLN A 70 9.11 9.71 -5.77
CA GLN A 70 9.04 9.18 -7.13
C GLN A 70 9.40 7.68 -7.21
N THR A 71 10.35 7.22 -6.41
CA THR A 71 10.74 5.80 -6.36
C THR A 71 9.59 4.95 -5.82
N TRP A 72 8.94 5.41 -4.74
CA TRP A 72 7.75 4.76 -4.22
C TRP A 72 6.60 4.76 -5.23
N MET A 73 6.31 5.90 -5.86
CA MET A 73 5.25 6.01 -6.85
C MET A 73 5.50 5.09 -8.05
N ALA A 74 6.73 5.03 -8.54
CA ALA A 74 7.09 4.10 -9.61
C ALA A 74 6.88 2.64 -9.19
N ALA A 75 7.33 2.25 -8.00
CA ALA A 75 7.20 0.87 -7.51
C ALA A 75 5.75 0.41 -7.35
N VAL A 76 4.85 1.27 -6.85
CA VAL A 76 3.43 0.90 -6.67
C VAL A 76 2.58 1.05 -7.94
N GLN A 77 3.16 1.62 -8.99
CA GLN A 77 2.60 1.69 -10.34
C GLN A 77 3.19 0.62 -11.27
N ASP A 78 4.20 -0.11 -10.81
CA ASP A 78 4.80 -1.23 -11.54
C ASP A 78 3.79 -2.38 -11.64
N ASP A 79 3.84 -3.12 -12.74
CA ASP A 79 2.93 -4.25 -13.00
C ASP A 79 3.13 -5.40 -11.99
N GLU A 80 4.28 -5.47 -11.32
CA GLU A 80 4.56 -6.43 -10.25
C GLU A 80 3.88 -6.05 -8.91
N CYS A 81 3.38 -4.82 -8.76
CA CYS A 81 2.61 -4.41 -7.59
C CYS A 81 1.16 -4.89 -7.71
N PRO A 82 0.64 -5.69 -6.76
CA PRO A 82 -0.72 -6.16 -6.84
C PRO A 82 -1.74 -4.99 -6.86
N PRO A 83 -2.76 -5.03 -7.73
CA PRO A 83 -3.76 -3.99 -7.85
C PRO A 83 -4.85 -4.12 -6.77
N TRP A 84 -4.47 -4.04 -5.49
CA TRP A 84 -5.37 -4.30 -4.34
C TRP A 84 -6.67 -3.49 -4.34
N ASP A 85 -6.68 -2.28 -4.91
CA ASP A 85 -7.83 -1.39 -4.97
C ASP A 85 -8.72 -1.59 -6.20
N GLU A 86 -8.31 -2.44 -7.14
CA GLU A 86 -9.02 -2.71 -8.40
C GLU A 86 -9.42 -4.19 -8.53
N ASP A 87 -8.63 -5.12 -7.99
CA ASP A 87 -8.88 -6.56 -8.05
C ASP A 87 -9.38 -7.10 -6.70
N LEU A 88 -10.57 -7.73 -6.72
CA LEU A 88 -11.18 -8.25 -5.51
C LEU A 88 -10.41 -9.44 -4.91
N SER A 89 -9.80 -10.30 -5.73
CA SER A 89 -9.01 -11.42 -5.24
C SER A 89 -7.81 -10.91 -4.43
N GLU A 90 -7.07 -9.95 -5.00
CA GLU A 90 -5.93 -9.31 -4.32
C GLU A 90 -6.37 -8.57 -3.05
N ALA A 91 -7.51 -7.88 -3.08
CA ALA A 91 -8.07 -7.24 -1.90
C ALA A 91 -8.43 -8.25 -0.79
N LEU A 92 -9.01 -9.39 -1.16
CA LEU A 92 -9.41 -10.45 -0.23
C LEU A 92 -8.22 -11.17 0.41
N ASP A 93 -7.08 -11.23 -0.30
CA ASP A 93 -5.83 -11.79 0.21
C ASP A 93 -5.25 -10.95 1.35
N LEU A 94 -5.44 -9.62 1.35
CA LEU A 94 -5.09 -8.76 2.50
C LEU A 94 -5.82 -9.19 3.77
N ALA A 95 -7.09 -9.58 3.62
CA ALA A 95 -7.95 -10.03 4.72
C ALA A 95 -7.93 -11.57 4.91
N TYR A 96 -6.95 -12.27 4.34
CA TYR A 96 -6.85 -13.73 4.46
C TYR A 96 -6.74 -14.16 5.93
N GLY A 97 -7.52 -15.18 6.32
CA GLY A 97 -7.58 -15.66 7.70
C GLY A 97 -8.33 -14.75 8.68
N MET A 98 -8.88 -13.62 8.23
CA MET A 98 -9.73 -12.73 9.03
C MET A 98 -11.21 -12.96 8.72
N GLU A 99 -12.07 -12.83 9.73
CA GLU A 99 -13.51 -12.75 9.51
C GLU A 99 -13.86 -11.49 8.70
N ARG A 100 -14.75 -11.62 7.73
CA ARG A 100 -15.13 -10.52 6.83
C ARG A 100 -16.49 -10.77 6.17
N GLU A 101 -17.13 -9.70 5.74
CA GLU A 101 -18.33 -9.71 4.92
C GLU A 101 -18.29 -8.56 3.92
N ILE A 102 -18.88 -8.79 2.74
CA ILE A 102 -19.08 -7.79 1.70
C ILE A 102 -20.56 -7.84 1.32
N TRP A 103 -21.20 -6.68 1.25
CA TRP A 103 -22.60 -6.58 0.83
C TRP A 103 -22.85 -5.27 0.08
N GLN A 104 -24.00 -5.19 -0.56
CA GLN A 104 -24.42 -4.00 -1.30
C GLN A 104 -25.77 -3.52 -0.77
N GLU A 105 -25.88 -2.22 -0.52
CA GLU A 105 -27.11 -1.57 -0.10
C GLU A 105 -27.31 -0.27 -0.87
N ASN A 106 -28.47 -0.11 -1.52
CA ASN A 106 -28.84 1.09 -2.29
C ASN A 106 -27.81 1.54 -3.34
N GLY A 107 -27.05 0.60 -3.91
CA GLY A 107 -26.01 0.89 -4.91
C GLY A 107 -24.63 1.17 -4.34
N THR A 108 -24.49 1.30 -3.02
CA THR A 108 -23.21 1.44 -2.32
C THR A 108 -22.71 0.07 -1.88
N VAL A 109 -21.41 -0.16 -2.02
CA VAL A 109 -20.76 -1.39 -1.54
C VAL A 109 -20.22 -1.14 -0.14
N TYR A 110 -20.43 -2.11 0.74
CA TYR A 110 -19.95 -2.11 2.10
C TYR A 110 -19.13 -3.37 2.36
N ALA A 111 -18.11 -3.23 3.20
CA ALA A 111 -17.37 -4.37 3.71
C ALA A 111 -16.97 -4.13 5.16
N TRP A 112 -16.84 -5.20 5.94
CA TRP A 112 -16.16 -5.17 7.23
C TRP A 112 -15.13 -6.29 7.31
N VAL A 113 -14.05 -6.07 8.07
CA VAL A 113 -12.97 -7.03 8.32
C VAL A 113 -12.69 -7.05 9.82
N LYS A 114 -12.51 -8.24 10.42
CA LYS A 114 -12.42 -8.53 11.88
C LYS A 114 -13.67 -8.20 12.70
N SER A 115 -14.32 -7.06 12.49
CA SER A 115 -15.50 -6.60 13.25
C SER A 115 -16.31 -5.62 12.42
N THR A 116 -17.62 -5.57 12.65
CA THR A 116 -18.53 -4.58 12.07
C THR A 116 -18.16 -3.13 12.42
N ASP A 117 -17.37 -2.91 13.48
CA ASP A 117 -16.84 -1.59 13.84
C ASP A 117 -15.87 -1.03 12.77
N TYR A 118 -15.30 -1.90 11.94
CA TYR A 118 -14.40 -1.54 10.84
C TYR A 118 -15.10 -1.52 9.48
N THR A 119 -16.43 -1.33 9.48
CA THR A 119 -17.18 -1.19 8.24
C THR A 119 -16.69 0.00 7.43
N ALA A 120 -16.43 -0.22 6.15
CA ALA A 120 -16.13 0.81 5.18
C ALA A 120 -17.07 0.71 3.97
N GLU A 121 -17.39 1.88 3.40
CA GLU A 121 -18.17 1.99 2.17
C GLU A 121 -17.28 2.38 1.00
N ALA A 122 -17.63 1.94 -0.20
CA ALA A 122 -16.98 2.33 -1.45
C ALA A 122 -17.88 2.09 -2.66
N ASP A 123 -17.41 2.58 -3.82
CA ASP A 123 -18.07 2.35 -5.11
C ASP A 123 -17.83 0.94 -5.67
N THR A 124 -16.79 0.25 -5.18
CA THR A 124 -16.39 -1.08 -5.63
C THR A 124 -16.07 -2.00 -4.43
N GLU A 125 -16.29 -3.30 -4.61
CA GLU A 125 -15.95 -4.33 -3.63
C GLU A 125 -14.47 -4.33 -3.20
N PRO A 126 -13.47 -4.32 -4.11
CA PRO A 126 -12.05 -4.30 -3.70
C PRO A 126 -11.73 -3.09 -2.83
N LEU A 127 -12.22 -1.90 -3.21
CA LEU A 127 -11.95 -0.69 -2.44
C LEU A 127 -12.63 -0.71 -1.06
N ALA A 128 -13.85 -1.23 -0.96
CA ALA A 128 -14.52 -1.40 0.33
C ALA A 128 -13.71 -2.34 1.25
N VAL A 129 -13.24 -3.47 0.72
CA VAL A 129 -12.42 -4.44 1.46
C VAL A 129 -11.10 -3.82 1.91
N VAL A 130 -10.37 -3.14 1.02
CA VAL A 130 -9.10 -2.47 1.36
C VAL A 130 -9.29 -1.46 2.49
N ARG A 131 -10.32 -0.61 2.40
CA ARG A 131 -10.59 0.40 3.42
C ARG A 131 -10.96 -0.23 4.77
N ALA A 132 -11.78 -1.29 4.75
CA ALA A 132 -12.15 -2.04 5.95
C ALA A 132 -10.93 -2.76 6.56
N TRP A 133 -10.04 -3.31 5.73
CA TRP A 133 -8.80 -3.93 6.18
C TRP A 133 -7.83 -2.92 6.80
N LEU A 134 -7.64 -1.75 6.18
CA LEU A 134 -6.82 -0.67 6.73
C LEU A 134 -7.37 -0.17 8.07
N ALA A 135 -8.70 -0.10 8.20
CA ALA A 135 -9.37 0.21 9.45
C ALA A 135 -9.09 -0.85 10.54
N ALA A 136 -9.22 -2.12 10.20
CA ALA A 136 -9.06 -3.24 11.11
C ALA A 136 -7.61 -3.52 11.54
N THR A 137 -6.64 -2.97 10.80
CA THR A 137 -5.20 -3.11 11.06
C THR A 137 -4.53 -1.81 11.50
N ALA A 138 -5.31 -0.74 11.72
CA ALA A 138 -4.79 0.57 12.08
C ALA A 138 -3.88 0.54 13.31
N ASP A 139 -4.29 -0.21 14.35
CA ASP A 139 -3.64 -0.30 15.66
C ASP A 139 -2.93 -1.65 15.89
N ASP A 140 -2.76 -2.49 14.86
CA ASP A 140 -2.18 -3.83 15.00
C ASP A 140 -0.64 -3.76 14.98
N PRO A 141 0.06 -3.97 16.13
CA PRO A 141 1.51 -3.90 16.19
C PRO A 141 2.20 -5.03 15.40
N ALA A 142 1.49 -6.11 15.07
CA ALA A 142 2.05 -7.24 14.33
C ALA A 142 2.39 -6.92 12.87
N TYR A 143 1.95 -5.77 12.36
CA TYR A 143 2.23 -5.30 10.99
C TYR A 143 3.33 -4.21 10.94
N PHE A 144 3.98 -3.88 12.06
CA PHE A 144 5.05 -2.86 12.15
C PHE A 144 6.43 -3.46 12.49
N HIS A 145 6.63 -4.77 12.32
CA HIS A 145 7.87 -5.46 12.68
C HIS A 145 8.48 -6.21 11.51
#